data_AF-A0A8J7EV21-F1
#
_entry.id   AF-A0A8J7EV21-F1
#
_cell.length_a   1.000
_cell.length_b   1.000
_cell.length_c   1.000
_cell.angle_alpha   90.00
_cell.angle_beta   90.00
_cell.angle_gamma   90.00
#
_symmetry.space_group_name_H-M   'P 1'
#
loop_
_entity.id
_entity.type
_entity.pdbx_description
1 polymer ?
#
loop_
_entity_poly.entity_id
_entity_poly.type
_entity_poly.pdbx_seq_one_letter_code
_entity_poly.pdbx_strand_id
1 'polypeptide(L)'
;MNVFGIGLPEMALIMVVALLIFGPKKLPEIGRSLGKAIRGFQEASKEFENEFKKEADRIEKSVNVPMKATLEPSQKVLAATEAAAEQDEPVADATTEPDAVSQTQQG
;
A
#
# COMPACT_ATOMS: atom_id res chain seq x y z
N MET A 1 -16.81 12.96 3.73
CA MET A 1 -15.77 13.90 3.24
C MET A 1 -16.14 14.30 1.81
N ASN A 2 -16.76 15.46 1.62
CA ASN A 2 -17.07 15.98 0.28
C ASN A 2 -15.83 16.69 -0.22
N VAL A 3 -14.95 15.96 -0.91
CA VAL A 3 -13.58 16.42 -1.19
C VAL A 3 -13.47 17.66 -2.08
N PHE A 4 -14.57 18.15 -2.68
CA PHE A 4 -14.55 19.33 -3.53
C PHE A 4 -15.80 20.21 -3.50
N GLY A 5 -16.77 19.99 -2.59
CA GLY A 5 -18.08 20.69 -2.67
C GLY A 5 -18.85 20.46 -3.99
N ILE A 6 -18.30 19.66 -4.89
CA ILE A 6 -18.77 19.30 -6.22
C ILE A 6 -19.28 17.87 -6.09
N GLY A 7 -20.59 17.70 -6.19
CA GLY A 7 -21.22 16.39 -6.33
C GLY A 7 -21.14 15.89 -7.77
N LEU A 8 -21.73 14.71 -7.98
CA LEU A 8 -21.92 14.18 -9.34
C LEU A 8 -22.66 15.17 -10.28
N PRO A 9 -23.69 15.93 -9.83
CA PRO A 9 -24.38 16.88 -10.70
C PRO A 9 -23.48 18.02 -11.21
N GLU A 10 -22.65 18.60 -10.35
CA GLU A 10 -21.73 19.68 -10.70
C GLU A 10 -20.63 19.18 -11.65
N MET A 11 -20.09 17.97 -11.42
CA MET A 11 -19.17 17.34 -12.38
C MET A 11 -19.82 17.08 -13.73
N ALA A 12 -21.08 16.64 -13.76
CA ALA A 12 -21.81 16.40 -15.00
C ALA A 12 -22.03 17.70 -15.79
N LEU A 13 -22.33 18.81 -15.12
CA LEU A 13 -22.48 20.12 -15.78
C LEU A 13 -21.19 20.57 -16.47
N ILE A 14 -20.05 20.44 -15.78
CA ILE A 14 -18.73 20.75 -16.36
C ILE A 14 -18.43 19.83 -17.55
N MET A 15 -18.75 18.54 -17.43
CA MET A 15 -18.64 17.58 -18.54
C MET A 15 -19.48 18.00 -19.74
N VAL A 16 -20.72 18.45 -19.55
CA VAL A 16 -21.58 18.93 -20.65
C VAL A 16 -20.95 20.14 -21.35
N VAL A 17 -20.44 21.13 -20.60
CA VAL A 17 -19.76 22.29 -21.21
C VAL A 17 -18.51 21.86 -21.98
N ALA A 18 -17.69 20.98 -21.40
CA ALA A 18 -16.52 20.42 -22.09
C ALA A 18 -16.92 19.64 -23.36
N LEU A 19 -18.04 18.92 -23.31
CA LEU A 19 -18.61 18.19 -24.43
C LEU A 19 -19.16 19.10 -25.53
N LEU A 20 -19.62 20.31 -25.21
CA LEU A 20 -19.99 21.28 -26.24
C LEU A 20 -18.76 21.85 -26.95
N ILE A 21 -17.67 22.08 -26.22
CA ILE A 21 -16.41 22.61 -26.76
C ILE A 21 -15.68 21.54 -27.60
N PHE A 22 -15.50 20.35 -27.05
CA PHE A 22 -14.72 19.28 -27.68
C PHE A 22 -15.59 18.30 -28.50
N GLY A 23 -16.87 18.16 -28.18
CA GLY A 23 -17.80 17.23 -28.82
C GLY A 23 -17.90 15.86 -28.12
N PRO A 24 -19.08 15.22 -28.09
CA PRO A 24 -19.31 13.89 -27.48
C PRO A 24 -18.57 12.75 -28.17
N LYS A 25 -18.12 12.95 -29.41
CA LYS A 25 -17.31 11.97 -30.14
C LYS A 25 -15.83 12.03 -29.77
N LYS A 26 -15.32 13.18 -29.30
CA LYS A 26 -13.89 13.37 -29.02
C LYS A 26 -13.44 12.78 -27.69
N LEU A 27 -14.26 12.83 -26.63
CA LEU A 27 -13.93 12.16 -25.37
C LEU A 27 -13.67 10.65 -25.52
N PRO A 28 -14.54 9.84 -26.15
CA PRO A 28 -14.27 8.41 -26.33
C PRO A 28 -13.12 8.14 -27.29
N GLU A 29 -12.88 9.01 -28.28
CA GLU A 29 -11.73 8.91 -29.18
C GLU A 29 -10.40 9.07 -28.43
N ILE A 30 -10.28 10.11 -27.59
CA ILE A 30 -9.12 10.37 -26.73
C ILE A 30 -8.99 9.27 -25.66
N GLY A 31 -10.09 8.86 -25.04
CA GLY A 31 -10.08 7.76 -24.06
C GLY A 31 -9.59 6.44 -24.66
N ARG A 32 -9.94 6.15 -25.93
CA ARG A 32 -9.44 4.95 -26.64
C ARG A 32 -7.95 5.06 -26.97
N SER A 33 -7.45 6.21 -27.40
CA SER A 33 -6.02 6.37 -27.70
C SER A 33 -5.18 6.31 -26.42
N LEU A 34 -5.59 7.03 -25.38
CA LEU A 34 -4.95 7.01 -24.07
C LEU A 34 -5.02 5.62 -23.44
N GLY A 35 -6.17 4.93 -23.54
CA GLY A 35 -6.33 3.58 -23.05
C GLY A 35 -5.39 2.58 -23.72
N LYS A 36 -5.19 2.69 -25.03
CA LYS A 36 -4.19 1.88 -25.77
C LYS A 36 -2.77 2.21 -25.30
N ALA A 37 -2.45 3.48 -25.09
CA ALA A 37 -1.13 3.90 -24.61
C ALA A 37 -0.85 3.36 -23.20
N ILE A 38 -1.80 3.49 -22.27
CA ILE A 38 -1.69 2.96 -20.90
C ILE A 38 -1.56 1.43 -20.92
N ARG A 39 -2.35 0.75 -21.76
CA ARG A 39 -2.27 -0.71 -21.92
C ARG A 39 -0.89 -1.16 -22.39
N GLY A 40 -0.37 -0.51 -23.43
CA GLY A 40 0.98 -0.80 -23.96
C GLY A 40 2.08 -0.49 -22.95
N PHE A 41 1.94 0.61 -22.20
CA PHE A 41 2.87 0.94 -21.12
C PHE A 41 2.87 -0.13 -20.02
N GLN A 42 1.69 -0.56 -19.56
CA GLN A 42 1.56 -1.63 -18.56
C GLN A 42 2.15 -2.96 -19.04
N GLU A 43 1.92 -3.33 -20.30
CA GLU A 43 2.46 -4.56 -20.90
C GLU A 43 4.00 -4.49 -20.98
N ALA A 44 4.56 -3.38 -21.46
CA ALA A 44 6.00 -3.16 -21.51
C ALA A 44 6.61 -3.19 -20.09
N SER A 45 6.03 -2.47 -19.13
CA SER A 45 6.50 -2.47 -17.74
C SER A 45 6.52 -3.87 -17.13
N LYS A 46 5.51 -4.70 -17.45
CA LYS A 46 5.43 -6.07 -16.96
C LYS A 46 6.47 -6.99 -17.60
N GLU A 47 6.75 -6.82 -18.89
CA GLU A 47 7.86 -7.51 -19.58
C GLU A 47 9.19 -7.19 -18.89
N PHE A 48 9.49 -5.91 -18.67
CA PHE A 48 10.68 -5.43 -17.98
C PHE A 48 10.81 -6.00 -16.56
N GLU A 49 9.72 -6.01 -15.78
CA GLU A 49 9.73 -6.58 -14.42
C GLU A 49 10.07 -8.09 -14.44
N ASN A 50 9.50 -8.84 -15.39
CA ASN A 50 9.73 -10.28 -15.52
C ASN A 50 11.17 -10.58 -15.96
N GLU A 51 11.71 -9.82 -16.92
CA GLU A 51 13.10 -9.96 -17.36
C GLU A 51 14.07 -9.65 -16.20
N PHE A 52 13.83 -8.55 -15.49
CA PHE A 52 14.66 -8.17 -14.35
C PHE A 52 14.62 -9.23 -13.23
N LYS A 53 13.43 -9.75 -12.88
CA LYS A 53 13.28 -10.84 -11.90
C LYS A 53 14.03 -12.10 -12.33
N LYS A 54 13.92 -12.47 -13.61
CA LYS A 54 14.59 -13.66 -14.15
C LYS A 54 16.11 -13.53 -14.15
N GLU A 55 16.64 -12.33 -14.41
CA GLU A 55 18.07 -12.07 -14.29
C GLU A 55 18.53 -12.06 -12.83
N ALA A 56 17.77 -11.44 -11.93
CA ALA A 56 18.06 -11.45 -10.49
C ALA A 56 18.09 -12.87 -9.91
N ASP A 57 17.08 -13.70 -10.22
CA ASP A 57 17.01 -15.10 -9.82
C ASP A 57 18.19 -15.92 -10.36
N ARG A 58 18.66 -15.61 -11.58
CA ARG A 58 19.80 -16.30 -12.20
C ARG A 58 21.11 -15.95 -11.50
N ILE A 59 21.28 -14.70 -11.09
CA ILE A 59 22.45 -14.24 -10.32
C ILE A 59 22.43 -14.84 -8.92
N GLU A 60 21.26 -14.90 -8.27
CA GLU A 60 21.14 -15.52 -6.93
C GLU A 60 21.46 -17.03 -6.99
N LYS A 61 20.97 -17.72 -8.02
CA LYS A 61 21.21 -19.16 -8.20
C LYS A 61 22.67 -19.51 -8.57
N SER A 62 23.43 -18.60 -9.17
CA SER A 62 24.86 -18.82 -9.42
C SER A 62 25.76 -18.48 -8.23
N VAL A 63 25.26 -17.72 -7.25
CA VAL A 63 25.97 -17.40 -6.01
C VAL A 63 25.78 -18.47 -4.92
N ASN A 64 24.75 -19.31 -5.01
CA ASN A 64 24.50 -20.41 -4.07
C ASN A 64 24.70 -21.80 -4.71
N VAL A 65 25.96 -22.16 -5.00
CA VAL A 65 26.35 -23.57 -5.22
C VAL A 65 26.51 -24.23 -3.84
N PRO A 66 25.85 -25.37 -3.57
CA PRO A 66 25.72 -25.91 -2.22
C PRO A 66 27.02 -26.51 -1.68
N MET A 67 27.69 -25.79 -0.78
CA MET A 67 28.59 -26.40 0.20
C MET A 67 27.76 -27.05 1.30
N LYS A 68 27.07 -28.16 0.98
CA LYS A 68 26.23 -28.90 1.94
C LYS A 68 26.49 -30.41 1.90
N ALA A 69 27.75 -30.80 1.99
CA ALA A 69 28.16 -32.20 2.16
C ALA A 69 29.13 -32.44 3.34
N THR A 70 29.22 -31.50 4.27
CA THR A 70 29.94 -31.69 5.54
C THR A 70 29.14 -30.99 6.62
N LEU A 71 29.21 -31.49 7.85
CA LEU A 71 28.48 -31.06 9.06
C LEU A 71 27.22 -31.89 9.35
N GLU A 72 27.44 -33.16 9.64
CA GLU A 72 26.84 -33.76 10.84
C GLU A 72 27.51 -33.12 12.07
N PRO A 73 26.77 -32.37 12.89
CA PRO A 73 27.01 -32.45 14.32
C PRO A 73 25.68 -32.52 15.07
N SER A 74 25.45 -33.70 15.67
CA SER A 74 25.15 -33.82 17.09
C SER A 74 24.18 -32.77 17.68
N GLN A 75 22.87 -33.03 17.56
CA GLN A 75 21.88 -32.50 18.49
C GLN A 75 21.34 -33.64 19.36
N LYS A 76 22.19 -34.07 20.29
CA LYS A 76 21.80 -34.76 21.50
C LYS A 76 22.04 -33.86 22.69
N VAL A 77 21.29 -32.78 22.87
CA VAL A 77 20.99 -32.24 24.21
C VAL A 77 19.73 -31.36 24.09
N LEU A 78 18.85 -31.45 25.09
CA LEU A 78 17.77 -30.51 25.40
C LEU A 78 16.45 -30.73 24.64
N ALA A 79 15.96 -31.97 24.68
CA ALA A 79 14.56 -32.16 24.99
C ALA A 79 14.38 -31.95 26.51
N ALA A 80 13.27 -31.30 26.89
CA ALA A 80 12.78 -31.04 28.24
C ALA A 80 13.30 -29.76 28.94
N THR A 81 12.63 -28.64 28.65
CA THR A 81 12.15 -27.71 29.69
C THR A 81 10.88 -27.05 29.16
N GLU A 82 9.74 -27.48 29.74
CA GLU A 82 8.52 -26.74 30.10
C GLU A 82 8.03 -25.62 29.15
N ALA A 83 6.82 -25.59 28.61
CA ALA A 83 5.49 -25.99 29.11
C ALA A 83 5.10 -25.37 30.47
N ALA A 84 4.81 -24.06 30.47
CA ALA A 84 3.79 -23.36 31.28
C ALA A 84 3.96 -21.85 31.04
N ALA A 85 2.91 -21.14 30.60
CA ALA A 85 2.19 -20.12 31.38
C ALA A 85 3.04 -18.84 31.65
N GLU A 86 2.60 -17.62 31.41
CA GLU A 86 1.34 -17.04 31.82
C GLU A 86 1.14 -15.70 31.10
N GLN A 87 -0.12 -15.42 30.77
CA GLN A 87 -0.63 -14.08 30.51
C GLN A 87 -0.82 -13.41 31.87
N ASP A 88 -0.26 -12.22 32.10
CA ASP A 88 -0.80 -11.31 33.11
C ASP A 88 -0.42 -9.85 32.79
N GLU A 89 -1.33 -8.96 33.14
CA GLU A 89 -1.41 -7.55 32.78
C GLU A 89 -0.31 -6.67 33.39
N PRO A 90 -0.23 -5.39 32.94
CA PRO A 90 -0.40 -4.37 33.96
C PRO A 90 -1.42 -3.29 33.57
N VAL A 91 -2.46 -3.24 34.40
CA VAL A 91 -3.31 -2.10 34.71
C VAL A 91 -2.52 -0.89 35.24
N ALA A 92 -2.90 0.31 34.80
CA ALA A 92 -2.81 1.62 35.50
C ALA A 92 -3.21 2.71 34.47
N ASP A 93 -4.46 3.14 34.36
CA ASP A 93 -5.20 4.08 35.23
C ASP A 93 -4.37 5.22 35.85
N ALA A 94 -4.56 6.43 35.31
CA ALA A 94 -4.52 7.68 36.07
C ALA A 94 -5.08 8.82 35.19
N THR A 95 -6.39 9.05 35.31
CA THR A 95 -7.02 10.36 35.12
C THR A 95 -6.30 11.41 35.97
N THR A 96 -6.00 12.59 35.43
CA THR A 96 -5.98 13.85 36.19
C THR A 96 -6.23 15.03 35.24
N GLU A 97 -7.48 15.51 35.28
CA GLU A 97 -7.86 16.89 34.97
C GLU A 97 -6.93 17.90 35.65
N PRO A 98 -6.72 19.08 35.05
CA PRO A 98 -6.78 20.28 35.86
C PRO A 98 -7.83 21.26 35.33
N ASP A 99 -8.91 21.35 36.11
CA ASP A 99 -9.82 22.49 36.15
C ASP A 99 -9.16 23.62 36.96
N ALA A 100 -8.95 24.80 36.37
CA ALA A 100 -8.96 26.08 37.10
C ALA A 100 -8.91 27.31 36.16
N VAL A 101 -10.09 27.88 35.94
CA VAL A 101 -10.43 29.30 36.16
C VAL A 101 -9.59 30.38 35.46
N SER A 102 -10.23 31.10 34.53
CA SER A 102 -10.34 32.57 34.59
C SER A 102 -11.53 33.09 33.79
N GLN A 103 -12.56 33.52 34.52
CA GLN A 103 -13.62 34.39 34.06
C GLN A 103 -13.06 35.79 33.81
N THR A 104 -13.42 36.45 32.70
CA THR A 104 -13.81 37.87 32.69
C THR A 104 -14.27 38.32 31.30
N GLN A 105 -15.28 39.19 31.30
CA GLN A 105 -15.65 40.13 30.22
C GLN A 105 -16.72 39.66 29.23
N GLN A 106 -17.98 39.99 29.54
CA GLN A 106 -18.76 40.94 28.73
C GLN A 106 -20.04 41.36 29.47
N GLY A 107 -20.02 42.61 29.89
CA GLY A 107 -21.14 43.50 30.18
C GLY A 107 -20.74 44.87 29.68
#